data_AF-A0A357I4L3-F1
#
_entry.id   AF-A0A357I4L3-F1
#
_cell.length_a   1.000
_cell.length_b   1.000
_cell.length_c   1.000
_cell.angle_alpha   90.00
_cell.angle_beta   90.00
_cell.angle_gamma   90.00
#
_symmetry.space_group_name_H-M   'P 1'
#
loop_
_entity.id
_entity.type
_entity.pdbx_description
1 polymer ?
#
loop_
_entity_poly.entity_id
_entity_poly.type
_entity_poly.pdbx_seq_one_letter_code
_entity_poly.pdbx_strand_id
1 'polypeptide(L)'
;FLTHGSEPSQEAAAFLAIAGYRLMHGADLKDTLKATAPSWALQKAESVLELDAVEAVAQLGQSCPIESALSAVIYLALKHGDDLPKAFCENAMAGGDNCARGLTLGLLLGASHGVRAIPDEWISKLSSGLPLSQLI
;
A
#
# COMPACT_ATOMS: atom_id res chain seq x y z
N PHE A 1 16.83 15.43 6.87
CA PHE A 1 16.02 14.20 7.03
C PHE A 1 16.23 13.62 8.42
N LEU A 2 15.17 13.13 9.06
CA LEU A 2 15.22 12.68 10.46
C LEU A 2 15.68 11.21 10.62
N THR A 3 15.39 10.33 9.65
CA THR A 3 15.73 8.90 9.74
C THR A 3 16.24 8.30 8.43
N HIS A 4 15.59 8.55 7.30
CA HIS A 4 15.99 8.06 5.97
C HIS A 4 16.31 9.24 5.04
N GLY A 5 17.53 9.28 4.51
CA GLY A 5 18.01 10.40 3.69
C GLY A 5 18.19 10.10 2.20
N SER A 6 17.99 8.86 1.76
CA SER A 6 18.13 8.46 0.35
C SER A 6 16.97 9.01 -0.49
N GLU A 7 17.27 9.42 -1.72
CA GLU A 7 16.27 9.98 -2.66
C GLU A 7 15.03 9.08 -2.85
N PRO A 8 15.14 7.75 -3.06
CA PRO A 8 13.96 6.88 -3.18
C PRO A 8 13.05 6.90 -1.93
N SER A 9 13.62 7.04 -0.74
CA SER A 9 12.83 7.15 0.50
C SER A 9 12.10 8.49 0.61
N GLN A 10 12.70 9.57 0.10
CA GLN A 10 12.06 10.89 0.09
C GLN A 10 10.89 10.92 -0.90
N GLU A 11 11.10 10.37 -2.10
CA GLU A 11 10.06 10.24 -3.13
C GLU A 11 8.90 9.37 -2.65
N ALA A 12 9.20 8.23 -2.00
CA ALA A 12 8.18 7.37 -1.40
C ALA A 12 7.35 8.11 -0.34
N ALA A 13 8.00 8.87 0.56
CA ALA A 13 7.32 9.64 1.58
C ALA A 13 6.43 10.74 0.98
N ALA A 14 6.92 11.46 -0.04
CA ALA A 14 6.16 12.48 -0.74
C ALA A 14 4.94 11.89 -1.46
N PHE A 15 5.13 10.76 -2.16
CA PHE A 15 4.05 10.01 -2.80
C PHE A 15 2.95 9.64 -1.80
N LEU A 16 3.30 9.00 -0.67
CA LEU A 16 2.30 8.55 0.30
C LEU A 16 1.50 9.71 0.90
N ALA A 17 2.15 10.84 1.17
CA ALA A 17 1.48 12.04 1.67
C ALA A 17 0.51 12.63 0.63
N ILE A 18 0.96 12.78 -0.62
CA ILE A 18 0.16 13.38 -1.70
C ILE A 18 -0.98 12.45 -2.12
N ALA A 19 -0.69 11.16 -2.32
CA ALA A 19 -1.68 10.16 -2.69
C ALA A 19 -2.71 9.99 -1.58
N GLY A 20 -2.28 9.80 -0.33
CA GLY A 20 -3.19 9.71 0.81
C GLY A 20 -4.12 10.92 0.91
N TYR A 21 -3.58 12.14 0.78
CA TYR A 21 -4.40 13.35 0.76
C TYR A 21 -5.45 13.33 -0.36
N ARG A 22 -5.05 13.04 -1.60
CA ARG A 22 -5.98 13.01 -2.75
C ARG A 22 -7.08 11.97 -2.58
N LEU A 23 -6.71 10.76 -2.15
CA LEU A 23 -7.65 9.65 -1.95
C LEU A 23 -8.68 9.97 -0.86
N MET A 24 -8.24 10.54 0.27
CA MET A 24 -9.15 11.00 1.33
C MET A 24 -10.16 12.05 0.85
N HIS A 25 -9.83 12.80 -0.21
CA HIS A 25 -10.71 13.80 -0.83
C HIS A 25 -11.48 13.25 -2.05
N GLY A 26 -11.55 11.93 -2.21
CA GLY A 26 -12.38 11.26 -3.21
C GLY A 26 -11.77 11.17 -4.61
N ALA A 27 -10.45 11.33 -4.75
CA ALA A 27 -9.78 11.04 -6.01
C ALA A 27 -9.80 9.53 -6.32
N ASP A 28 -9.84 9.17 -7.59
CA ASP A 28 -9.76 7.77 -8.03
C ASP A 28 -8.41 7.14 -7.65
N LEU A 29 -8.42 5.87 -7.21
CA LEU A 29 -7.24 5.16 -6.76
C LEU A 29 -6.20 5.00 -7.88
N LYS A 30 -6.59 4.44 -9.02
CA LYS A 30 -5.65 4.08 -10.09
C LYS A 30 -5.08 5.32 -10.75
N ASP A 31 -5.91 6.34 -10.97
CA ASP A 31 -5.46 7.63 -11.50
C ASP A 31 -4.51 8.35 -10.54
N THR A 32 -4.81 8.31 -9.23
CA THR A 32 -3.91 8.89 -8.21
C THR A 32 -2.57 8.19 -8.18
N LEU A 33 -2.54 6.85 -8.19
CA LEU A 33 -1.29 6.08 -8.23
C LEU A 33 -0.46 6.44 -9.47
N LYS A 34 -1.06 6.44 -10.66
CA LYS A 34 -0.39 6.79 -11.91
C LYS A 34 0.14 8.22 -11.93
N ALA A 35 -0.56 9.15 -11.29
CA ALA A 35 -0.19 10.56 -11.29
C ALA A 35 0.86 10.94 -10.22
N THR A 36 1.04 10.11 -9.18
CA THR A 36 1.82 10.53 -8.00
C THR A 36 2.91 9.55 -7.58
N ALA A 37 2.85 8.28 -8.01
CA ALA A 37 3.87 7.30 -7.67
C ALA A 37 5.21 7.65 -8.32
N PRO A 38 6.35 7.37 -7.65
CA PRO A 38 7.65 7.47 -8.29
C PRO A 38 7.71 6.56 -9.52
N SER A 39 8.24 7.06 -10.63
CA SER A 39 8.22 6.36 -11.92
C SER A 39 8.89 4.99 -11.86
N TRP A 40 10.00 4.88 -11.12
CA TRP A 40 10.71 3.62 -10.91
C TRP A 40 9.86 2.57 -10.18
N ALA A 41 8.96 2.99 -9.29
CA ALA A 41 8.12 2.11 -8.50
C ALA A 41 6.93 1.64 -9.32
N LEU A 42 6.30 2.59 -10.03
CA LEU A 42 5.16 2.32 -10.89
C LEU A 42 5.54 1.40 -12.04
N GLN A 43 6.64 1.66 -12.74
CA GLN A 43 7.09 0.83 -13.86
C GLN A 43 7.39 -0.61 -13.43
N LYS A 44 8.04 -0.79 -12.27
CA LYS A 44 8.28 -2.13 -11.71
C LYS A 44 6.97 -2.84 -11.39
N ALA A 45 6.05 -2.17 -10.71
CA ALA A 45 4.74 -2.71 -10.38
C ALA A 45 3.96 -3.14 -11.64
N GLU A 46 3.94 -2.28 -12.67
CA GLU A 46 3.26 -2.55 -13.94
C GLU A 46 3.87 -3.73 -14.69
N SER A 47 5.19 -3.93 -14.59
CA SER A 47 5.90 -5.02 -15.27
C SER A 47 5.50 -6.43 -14.82
N VAL A 48 4.81 -6.55 -13.67
CA VAL A 48 4.41 -7.83 -13.07
C VAL A 48 2.88 -7.95 -12.90
N LEU A 49 2.08 -7.05 -13.48
CA LEU A 49 0.61 -7.03 -13.29
C LEU A 49 -0.11 -8.31 -13.71
N GLU A 50 0.45 -9.06 -14.65
CA GLU A 50 -0.11 -10.32 -15.14
C GLU A 50 0.13 -11.50 -14.19
N LEU A 51 1.16 -11.44 -13.35
CA LEU A 51 1.51 -12.52 -12.41
C LEU A 51 0.54 -12.55 -11.22
N ASP A 52 0.42 -13.68 -10.51
CA ASP A 52 -0.31 -13.66 -9.24
C ASP A 52 0.45 -12.86 -8.15
N ALA A 53 -0.18 -12.60 -7.01
CA ALA A 53 0.43 -11.72 -6.00
C ALA A 53 1.66 -12.32 -5.33
N VAL A 54 1.69 -13.63 -5.13
CA VAL A 54 2.83 -14.31 -4.50
C VAL A 54 4.03 -14.27 -5.45
N GLU A 55 3.82 -14.59 -6.72
CA GLU A 55 4.84 -14.55 -7.77
C GLU A 55 5.34 -13.13 -8.04
N ALA A 56 4.43 -12.16 -8.18
CA ALA A 56 4.79 -10.77 -8.42
C ALA A 56 5.64 -10.18 -7.29
N VAL A 57 5.24 -10.39 -6.03
CA VAL A 57 6.00 -9.87 -4.88
C VAL A 57 7.33 -10.62 -4.71
N ALA A 58 7.40 -11.92 -5.02
CA ALA A 58 8.65 -12.64 -5.06
C ALA A 58 9.63 -12.04 -6.08
N GLN A 59 9.14 -11.66 -7.26
CA GLN A 59 9.95 -11.04 -8.32
C GLN A 59 10.36 -9.59 -8.01
N LEU A 60 9.47 -8.80 -7.39
CA LEU A 60 9.77 -7.42 -6.97
C LEU A 60 10.70 -7.35 -5.75
N GLY A 61 10.72 -8.41 -4.95
CA GLY A 61 11.46 -8.54 -3.71
C GLY A 61 10.55 -8.49 -2.48
N GLN A 62 10.76 -9.44 -1.57
CA GLN A 62 9.94 -9.59 -0.36
C GLN A 62 10.50 -8.84 0.86
N SER A 63 11.67 -8.19 0.73
CA SER A 63 12.44 -7.59 1.82
C SER A 63 12.23 -6.07 1.97
N CYS A 64 12.87 -5.48 2.98
CA CYS A 64 12.69 -4.08 3.39
C CYS A 64 13.16 -2.95 2.43
N PRO A 65 14.01 -3.14 1.39
CA PRO A 65 14.40 -2.02 0.53
C PRO A 65 13.18 -1.30 -0.04
N ILE A 66 13.18 0.04 0.03
CA ILE A 66 12.02 0.84 -0.36
C ILE A 66 11.63 0.60 -1.82
N GLU A 67 12.61 0.29 -2.65
CA GLU A 67 12.42 0.00 -4.07
C GLU A 67 11.57 -1.26 -4.30
N SER A 68 11.77 -2.28 -3.47
CA SER A 68 10.99 -3.52 -3.50
C SER A 68 9.64 -3.33 -2.82
N ALA A 69 9.64 -2.79 -1.60
CA ALA A 69 8.44 -2.64 -0.79
C ALA A 69 7.40 -1.73 -1.47
N LEU A 70 7.81 -0.57 -1.99
CA LEU A 70 6.88 0.37 -2.62
C LEU A 70 6.31 -0.17 -3.94
N SER A 71 7.15 -0.80 -4.77
CA SER A 71 6.69 -1.41 -6.02
C SER A 71 5.65 -2.51 -5.74
N ALA A 72 5.88 -3.34 -4.72
CA ALA A 72 4.94 -4.37 -4.30
C ALA A 72 3.60 -3.78 -3.81
N VAL A 73 3.64 -2.70 -3.03
CA VAL A 73 2.42 -2.00 -2.58
C VAL A 73 1.63 -1.43 -3.75
N ILE A 74 2.30 -0.77 -4.70
CA ILE A 74 1.64 -0.21 -5.89
C ILE A 74 1.04 -1.33 -6.73
N TYR A 75 1.75 -2.44 -6.93
CA TYR A 75 1.22 -3.62 -7.62
C TYR A 75 -0.06 -4.14 -6.96
N LEU A 76 -0.05 -4.36 -5.64
CA LEU A 76 -1.22 -4.83 -4.89
C LEU A 76 -2.39 -3.85 -4.99
N ALA A 77 -2.13 -2.55 -4.92
CA ALA A 77 -3.15 -1.52 -5.06
C ALA A 77 -3.71 -1.42 -6.50
N LEU A 78 -2.89 -1.62 -7.53
CA LEU A 78 -3.36 -1.65 -8.91
C LEU A 78 -4.20 -2.90 -9.21
N LYS A 79 -3.78 -4.06 -8.71
CA LYS A 79 -4.39 -5.36 -9.03
C LYS A 79 -5.62 -5.69 -8.19
N HIS A 80 -5.59 -5.33 -6.91
CA HIS A 80 -6.63 -5.68 -5.94
C HIS A 80 -7.22 -4.46 -5.25
N GLY A 81 -6.91 -3.25 -5.71
CA GLY A 81 -7.34 -2.01 -5.07
C GLY A 81 -8.84 -1.88 -4.88
N ASP A 82 -9.66 -2.49 -5.73
CA ASP A 82 -11.12 -2.44 -5.64
C ASP A 82 -11.69 -3.39 -4.55
N ASP A 83 -10.86 -4.25 -3.97
CA ASP A 83 -11.22 -5.24 -2.93
C ASP A 83 -10.16 -5.23 -1.82
N LEU A 84 -10.38 -4.36 -0.82
CA LEU A 84 -9.46 -4.19 0.31
C LEU A 84 -9.19 -5.52 1.05
N PRO A 85 -10.20 -6.34 1.43
CA PRO A 85 -9.95 -7.63 2.03
C PRO A 85 -9.04 -8.53 1.19
N LYS A 86 -9.30 -8.64 -0.12
CA LYS A 86 -8.45 -9.43 -1.02
C LYS A 86 -7.02 -8.89 -1.09
N ALA A 87 -6.84 -7.58 -1.26
CA ALA A 87 -5.52 -6.97 -1.33
C ALA A 87 -4.67 -7.25 -0.08
N PHE A 88 -5.30 -7.21 1.11
CA PHE A 88 -4.63 -7.52 2.37
C PHE A 88 -4.32 -9.02 2.53
N CYS A 89 -5.25 -9.91 2.15
CA CYS A 89 -5.00 -11.34 2.15
C CYS A 89 -3.82 -11.71 1.24
N GLU A 90 -3.81 -11.19 0.01
CA GLU A 90 -2.74 -11.41 -0.97
C GLU A 90 -1.40 -10.86 -0.47
N ASN A 91 -1.38 -9.66 0.15
CA ASN A 91 -0.18 -9.12 0.78
C ASN A 91 0.37 -10.03 1.90
N ALA A 92 -0.52 -10.60 2.73
CA ALA A 92 -0.14 -11.49 3.81
C ALA A 92 0.44 -12.80 3.26
N MET A 93 -0.23 -13.40 2.26
CA MET A 93 0.20 -14.63 1.61
C MET A 93 1.52 -14.49 0.85
N ALA A 94 1.81 -13.30 0.32
CA ALA A 94 3.07 -12.99 -0.35
C ALA A 94 4.31 -13.01 0.57
N GLY A 95 4.16 -13.08 1.90
CA GLY A 95 5.27 -13.31 2.84
C GLY A 95 6.33 -12.20 2.91
N GLY A 96 7.46 -12.47 3.58
CA GLY A 96 8.52 -11.49 3.83
C GLY A 96 8.10 -10.34 4.77
N ASP A 97 8.56 -9.12 4.51
CA ASP A 97 8.17 -7.92 5.26
C ASP A 97 6.77 -7.42 4.84
N ASN A 98 5.76 -8.26 5.09
CA ASN A 98 4.38 -7.97 4.74
C ASN A 98 3.74 -6.92 5.66
N CYS A 99 4.31 -6.65 6.84
CA CYS A 99 3.73 -5.71 7.79
C CYS A 99 3.95 -4.25 7.34
N ALA A 100 5.17 -3.91 6.89
CA ALA A 100 5.47 -2.58 6.36
C ALA A 100 4.69 -2.30 5.07
N ARG A 101 4.60 -3.31 4.18
CA ARG A 101 3.75 -3.23 2.99
C ARG A 101 2.27 -3.07 3.36
N GLY A 102 1.79 -3.85 4.32
CA GLY A 102 0.40 -3.82 4.79
C GLY A 102 0.01 -2.46 5.38
N LEU A 103 0.92 -1.80 6.11
CA LEU A 103 0.69 -0.45 6.63
C LEU A 103 0.51 0.56 5.50
N THR A 104 1.40 0.51 4.51
CA THR A 104 1.40 1.43 3.37
C THR A 104 0.20 1.18 2.45
N LEU A 105 -0.13 -0.09 2.19
CA LEU A 105 -1.32 -0.50 1.44
C LEU A 105 -2.60 -0.06 2.16
N GLY A 106 -2.65 -0.21 3.49
CA GLY A 106 -3.76 0.25 4.32
C GLY A 106 -3.98 1.75 4.27
N LEU A 107 -2.90 2.55 4.24
CA LEU A 107 -3.01 3.99 4.07
C LEU A 107 -3.70 4.34 2.73
N LEU A 108 -3.29 3.71 1.63
CA LEU A 108 -3.86 3.98 0.31
C LEU A 108 -5.30 3.48 0.19
N LEU A 109 -5.56 2.22 0.51
CA LEU A 109 -6.88 1.61 0.35
C LEU A 109 -7.88 2.12 1.40
N GLY A 110 -7.43 2.36 2.63
CA GLY A 110 -8.25 2.96 3.68
C GLY A 110 -8.64 4.40 3.33
N ALA A 111 -7.72 5.20 2.78
CA ALA A 111 -8.05 6.55 2.29
C ALA A 111 -9.02 6.53 1.10
N SER A 112 -8.89 5.55 0.21
CA SER A 112 -9.74 5.42 -0.98
C SER A 112 -11.16 4.93 -0.69
N HIS A 113 -11.30 3.96 0.21
CA HIS A 113 -12.59 3.26 0.43
C HIS A 113 -13.28 3.63 1.74
N GLY A 114 -12.54 4.28 2.65
CA GLY A 114 -12.99 4.60 3.98
C GLY A 114 -13.09 3.38 4.90
N VAL A 115 -13.36 3.64 6.18
CA VAL A 115 -13.35 2.63 7.26
C VAL A 115 -14.35 1.49 7.05
N ARG A 116 -15.46 1.73 6.35
CA ARG A 116 -16.52 0.74 6.12
C ARG A 116 -16.11 -0.39 5.18
N ALA A 117 -15.02 -0.22 4.43
CA ALA A 117 -14.48 -1.29 3.58
C ALA A 117 -13.63 -2.30 4.37
N ILE A 118 -13.31 -2.02 5.63
CA ILE A 118 -12.54 -2.90 6.50
C ILE A 118 -13.51 -3.84 7.22
N PRO A 119 -13.30 -5.17 7.20
CA PRO A 119 -14.14 -6.11 7.93
C PRO A 119 -14.14 -5.83 9.45
N ASP A 120 -15.32 -5.76 10.07
CA ASP A 120 -15.47 -5.52 11.52
C ASP A 120 -14.74 -6.58 12.37
N GLU A 121 -14.68 -7.82 11.88
CA GLU A 121 -13.93 -8.90 12.53
C GLU A 121 -12.42 -8.65 12.57
N TRP A 122 -11.87 -7.86 11.65
CA TRP A 122 -10.45 -7.49 11.69
C TRP A 122 -10.23 -6.39 12.71
N ILE A 123 -11.11 -5.39 12.73
CA ILE A 123 -11.07 -4.27 13.68
C ILE A 123 -11.15 -4.79 15.12
N SER A 124 -12.10 -5.68 15.41
CA SER A 124 -12.28 -6.28 16.74
C SER A 124 -11.10 -7.11 17.25
N LYS A 125 -10.19 -7.54 16.37
CA LYS A 125 -9.00 -8.33 16.70
C LYS A 125 -7.73 -7.48 16.84
N LEU A 126 -7.80 -6.18 16.61
CA LEU A 126 -6.65 -5.29 16.80
C LEU A 126 -6.24 -5.25 18.28
N SER A 127 -4.97 -5.50 18.55
CA SER A 127 -4.42 -5.50 19.93
C SER A 127 -4.25 -4.10 20.53
N SER A 128 -4.47 -3.04 19.74
CA SER A 128 -4.31 -1.67 20.24
C SER A 128 -5.40 -1.36 21.28
N GLY A 129 -5.00 -1.04 22.50
CA GLY A 129 -5.91 -0.60 23.56
C GLY A 129 -6.57 0.76 23.30
N LEU A 130 -6.25 1.41 22.18
CA LEU A 130 -6.88 2.65 21.71
C LEU A 130 -7.94 2.32 20.64
N PRO A 131 -9.19 2.77 20.81
CA PRO A 131 -10.20 2.59 19.78
C PRO A 131 -9.88 3.45 18.55
N LEU A 132 -10.09 2.91 17.35
CA LEU A 132 -9.89 3.62 16.08
C LEU A 132 -10.64 4.96 16.03
N SER A 133 -11.78 5.07 16.72
CA SER A 133 -12.57 6.31 16.83
C SER A 133 -11.86 7.47 17.55
N GLN A 134 -10.71 7.24 18.20
CA GLN A 134 -9.90 8.30 18.79
C GLN A 134 -8.81 8.82 17.84
N LEU A 135 -8.66 8.21 16.66
CA LEU A 135 -7.65 8.57 15.66
C LEU A 135 -8.27 9.22 14.41
N ILE A 136 -9.60 9.30 14.33
CA ILE A 136 -10.41 9.80 13.21
C ILE A 136 -11.36 10.87 13.76
#